data_AF-H6QD57-F1
#
_entry.id   AF-H6QD57-F1
#
_cell.length_a   1.000
_cell.length_b   1.000
_cell.length_c   1.000
_cell.angle_alpha   90.00
_cell.angle_beta   90.00
_cell.angle_gamma   90.00
#
_symmetry.space_group_name_H-M   'P 1'
#
loop_
_entity.id
_entity.type
_entity.pdbx_description
1 polymer ?
#
loop_
_entity_poly.entity_id
_entity_poly.type
_entity_poly.pdbx_seq_one_letter_code
_entity_poly.pdbx_strand_id
1 'polypeptide(L)'
;MEYIRVIIQVMAGRGEPEVDHGLSYDLPALLQRVGCRLGRDDLVLLGIALGYAYGGFVKKALSALFASAAAELGKPHYVAKIGETCGADLPTIVKTTCSLAKLADEKELDQLAGLSQALRELRGE
;
A
#
# COMPACT_ATOMS: atom_id res chain seq x y z
N MET A 1 -12.95 -0.70 -8.45
CA MET A 1 -14.01 -0.02 -7.66
C MET A 1 -14.27 -0.65 -6.29
N GLU A 2 -14.22 -1.99 -6.09
CA GLU A 2 -14.43 -2.60 -4.75
C GLU A 2 -13.41 -2.17 -3.68
N TYR A 3 -12.13 -2.04 -4.04
CA TYR A 3 -11.06 -1.71 -3.08
C TYR A 3 -11.19 -0.33 -2.43
N ILE A 4 -11.80 0.64 -3.12
CA ILE A 4 -12.07 1.98 -2.56
C ILE A 4 -13.05 1.87 -1.39
N ARG A 5 -14.04 0.96 -1.49
CA ARG A 5 -15.02 0.71 -0.42
C ARG A 5 -14.36 0.14 0.82
N VAL A 6 -13.43 -0.80 0.65
CA VAL A 6 -12.64 -1.39 1.75
C VAL A 6 -11.80 -0.32 2.46
N ILE A 7 -11.11 0.54 1.71
CA ILE A 7 -10.30 1.62 2.29
C ILE A 7 -11.18 2.63 3.05
N ILE A 8 -12.35 2.99 2.49
CA ILE A 8 -13.31 3.87 3.17
C ILE A 8 -13.86 3.22 4.44
N GLN A 9 -14.14 1.92 4.45
CA GLN A 9 -14.62 1.19 5.63
C GLN A 9 -13.55 1.14 6.74
N VAL A 10 -12.29 0.85 6.39
CA VAL A 10 -11.16 0.91 7.32
C VAL A 10 -10.99 2.32 7.89
N MET A 11 -11.09 3.36 7.06
CA MET A 11 -10.96 4.76 7.51
C MET A 11 -12.16 5.25 8.36
N ALA A 12 -13.35 4.68 8.16
CA ALA A 12 -14.56 5.10 8.85
C ALA A 12 -14.75 4.45 10.23
N GLY A 13 -13.86 3.53 10.64
CA GLY A 13 -13.98 2.79 11.91
C GLY A 13 -15.27 1.99 12.04
N ARG A 14 -15.96 1.69 10.92
CA ARG A 14 -17.23 0.98 10.90
C ARG A 14 -17.02 -0.46 10.44
N GLY A 15 -17.09 -1.36 11.42
CA GLY A 15 -17.15 -2.80 11.23
C GLY A 15 -15.78 -3.42 11.14
N GLU A 16 -15.44 -4.28 12.10
CA GLU A 16 -14.43 -5.31 11.91
C GLU A 16 -14.88 -6.14 10.71
N PRO A 17 -14.18 -6.10 9.57
CA PRO A 17 -14.44 -7.08 8.54
C PRO A 17 -14.01 -8.43 9.12
N GLU A 18 -14.93 -9.39 9.25
CA GLU A 18 -14.61 -10.82 9.36
C GLU A 18 -13.88 -11.22 8.07
N VAL A 19 -12.60 -10.85 7.99
CA VAL A 19 -11.68 -11.19 6.92
C VAL A 19 -10.43 -11.65 7.64
N ASP A 20 -10.15 -12.94 7.43
CA ASP A 20 -8.99 -13.68 7.89
C ASP A 20 -7.79 -12.76 8.14
N HIS A 21 -7.50 -12.51 9.42
CA HIS A 21 -6.65 -11.40 9.89
C HIS A 21 -5.18 -11.51 9.43
N GLY A 22 -4.78 -12.61 8.78
CA GLY A 22 -3.49 -12.72 8.11
C GLY A 22 -3.43 -11.92 6.81
N LEU A 23 -4.46 -12.04 5.96
CA LEU A 23 -4.43 -11.57 4.58
C LEU A 23 -4.57 -10.03 4.46
N SER A 24 -5.25 -9.40 5.42
CA SER A 24 -5.48 -7.95 5.37
C SER A 24 -4.19 -7.17 5.64
N TYR A 25 -3.37 -7.57 6.60
CA TYR A 25 -2.15 -6.84 7.00
C TYR A 25 -1.04 -6.88 5.94
N ASP A 26 -0.94 -7.96 5.17
CA ASP A 26 0.07 -8.11 4.12
C ASP A 26 -0.36 -7.52 2.78
N LEU A 27 -1.65 -7.17 2.63
CA LEU A 27 -2.21 -6.60 1.41
C LEU A 27 -1.48 -5.34 0.90
N PRO A 28 -1.06 -4.37 1.74
CA PRO A 28 -0.25 -3.23 1.31
C PRO A 28 1.05 -3.65 0.62
N ALA A 29 1.80 -4.57 1.22
CA ALA A 29 3.07 -5.04 0.71
C ALA A 29 2.89 -5.88 -0.56
N LEU A 30 1.84 -6.71 -0.60
CA LEU A 30 1.48 -7.50 -1.77
C LEU A 30 1.14 -6.60 -2.97
N LEU A 31 0.30 -5.59 -2.79
CA LEU A 31 -0.08 -4.64 -3.85
C LEU A 31 1.12 -3.85 -4.35
N GLN A 32 2.01 -3.41 -3.45
CA GLN A 32 3.25 -2.74 -3.83
C GLN A 32 4.13 -3.64 -4.69
N ARG A 33 4.36 -4.89 -4.26
CA ARG A 33 5.20 -5.85 -5.00
C ARG A 33 4.62 -6.22 -6.36
N VAL A 34 3.34 -6.60 -6.40
CA VAL A 34 2.65 -6.96 -7.65
C VAL A 34 2.58 -5.75 -8.58
N GLY A 35 2.26 -4.57 -8.06
CA GLY A 35 2.25 -3.32 -8.83
C GLY A 35 3.61 -3.03 -9.46
N CYS A 36 4.69 -3.15 -8.70
CA CYS A 36 6.05 -2.93 -9.21
C CYS A 36 6.46 -3.96 -10.28
N ARG A 37 6.13 -5.25 -10.10
CA ARG A 37 6.41 -6.28 -11.12
C ARG A 37 5.65 -6.05 -12.42
N LEU A 38 4.43 -5.52 -12.34
CA LEU A 38 3.57 -5.26 -13.50
C LEU A 38 3.77 -3.85 -14.11
N GLY A 39 4.61 -3.01 -13.52
CA GLY A 39 4.76 -1.60 -13.94
C GLY A 39 3.48 -0.78 -13.74
N ARG A 40 2.68 -1.14 -12.73
CA ARG A 40 1.39 -0.53 -12.40
C ARG A 40 1.48 0.36 -11.18
N ASP A 41 1.86 1.62 -11.40
CA ASP A 41 1.99 2.65 -10.35
C ASP A 41 0.69 2.84 -9.55
N ASP A 42 -0.47 2.63 -10.18
CA ASP A 42 -1.77 2.71 -9.54
C ASP A 42 -1.93 1.69 -8.39
N LEU A 43 -1.46 0.45 -8.60
CA LEU A 43 -1.47 -0.59 -7.58
C LEU A 43 -0.43 -0.33 -6.48
N VAL A 44 0.73 0.21 -6.85
CA VAL A 44 1.76 0.60 -5.87
C VAL A 44 1.23 1.69 -4.94
N LEU A 45 0.61 2.73 -5.51
CA LEU A 45 -0.01 3.81 -4.77
C LEU A 45 -1.19 3.34 -3.92
N LEU A 46 -1.96 2.36 -4.39
CA LEU A 46 -3.03 1.74 -3.60
C LEU A 46 -2.47 1.01 -2.37
N GLY A 47 -1.39 0.25 -2.55
CA GLY A 47 -0.69 -0.40 -1.44
C GLY A 47 -0.10 0.62 -0.46
N ILE A 48 0.46 1.74 -0.94
CA ILE A 48 0.91 2.85 -0.08
C ILE A 48 -0.26 3.46 0.70
N ALA A 49 -1.41 3.67 0.05
CA ALA A 49 -2.61 4.22 0.69
C ALA A 49 -3.10 3.32 1.83
N LEU A 50 -3.17 2.01 1.60
CA LEU A 50 -3.52 1.03 2.62
C LEU A 50 -2.50 1.00 3.77
N GLY A 51 -1.20 1.04 3.46
CA GLY A 51 -0.14 1.11 4.48
C GLY A 51 -0.29 2.35 5.38
N TYR A 52 -0.60 3.52 4.80
CA TYR A 52 -0.91 4.71 5.59
C TYR A 52 -2.20 4.57 6.39
N ALA A 53 -3.25 3.95 5.84
CA ALA A 53 -4.51 3.75 6.54
C ALA A 53 -4.33 2.86 7.77
N TYR A 54 -3.61 1.74 7.64
CA TYR A 54 -3.31 0.83 8.75
C TYR A 54 -2.40 1.48 9.80
N GLY A 55 -1.49 2.36 9.39
CA GLY A 55 -0.68 3.16 10.30
C GLY A 55 -1.42 4.36 10.93
N GLY A 56 -2.71 4.58 10.64
CA GLY A 56 -3.51 5.68 11.18
C GLY A 56 -3.26 7.05 10.52
N PHE A 57 -2.50 7.12 9.42
CA PHE A 57 -2.18 8.36 8.72
C PHE A 57 -3.24 8.74 7.68
N VAL A 58 -4.47 9.02 8.13
CA VAL A 58 -5.66 9.21 7.26
C VAL A 58 -5.45 10.22 6.12
N LYS A 59 -4.85 11.39 6.39
CA LYS A 59 -4.60 12.40 5.34
C LYS A 59 -3.67 11.88 4.24
N LYS A 60 -2.62 11.14 4.61
CA LYS A 60 -1.68 10.55 3.65
C LYS A 60 -2.30 9.38 2.90
N ALA A 61 -3.15 8.60 3.58
CA ALA A 61 -3.91 7.51 2.96
C ALA A 61 -4.83 8.03 1.85
N LEU A 62 -5.62 9.08 2.13
CA LEU A 62 -6.48 9.71 1.13
C LEU A 62 -5.69 10.30 -0.04
N SER A 63 -4.56 10.96 0.23
CA SER A 63 -3.67 11.47 -0.82
C SER A 63 -3.22 10.36 -1.77
N ALA A 64 -2.65 9.29 -1.22
CA ALA A 64 -2.16 8.16 -2.00
C ALA A 64 -3.31 7.44 -2.73
N LEU A 65 -4.50 7.39 -2.15
CA LEU A 65 -5.69 6.82 -2.79
C LEU A 65 -6.13 7.63 -4.01
N PHE A 66 -6.20 8.96 -3.89
CA PHE A 66 -6.52 9.82 -5.03
C PHE A 66 -5.45 9.77 -6.11
N ALA A 67 -4.18 9.68 -5.72
CA ALA A 67 -3.08 9.50 -6.65
C ALA A 67 -3.16 8.15 -7.37
N SER A 68 -3.52 7.07 -6.67
CA SER A 68 -3.78 5.75 -7.26
C SER A 68 -4.88 5.82 -8.31
N ALA A 69 -6.02 6.46 -8.01
CA ALA A 69 -7.10 6.64 -8.99
C ALA A 69 -6.67 7.49 -10.20
N ALA A 70 -5.86 8.54 -9.99
CA ALA A 70 -5.33 9.34 -11.08
C ALA A 70 -4.38 8.54 -12.00
N ALA A 71 -3.56 7.66 -11.41
CA ALA A 71 -2.68 6.77 -12.14
C ALA A 71 -3.46 5.71 -12.93
N GLU A 72 -4.51 5.12 -12.34
CA GLU A 72 -5.40 4.14 -13.01
C GLU A 72 -6.06 4.75 -14.25
N LEU A 73 -6.43 6.04 -14.18
CA LEU A 73 -7.01 6.79 -15.29
C LEU A 73 -5.97 7.26 -16.34
N GLY A 74 -4.72 6.84 -16.23
CA GLY A 74 -3.64 7.21 -17.15
C GLY A 74 -3.24 8.69 -17.08
N LYS A 75 -3.41 9.33 -15.91
CA LYS A 75 -3.09 10.75 -15.70
C LYS A 75 -1.94 10.95 -14.70
N PRO A 76 -0.70 10.54 -15.03
CA PRO A 76 0.43 10.55 -14.10
C PRO A 76 0.83 11.95 -13.63
N HIS A 77 0.57 13.01 -14.41
CA HIS A 77 0.85 14.40 -14.00
C HIS A 77 0.04 14.83 -12.77
N TYR A 78 -1.14 14.26 -12.54
CA TYR A 78 -1.92 14.54 -11.33
C TYR A 78 -1.37 13.81 -10.10
N VAL A 79 -0.65 12.70 -10.24
CA VAL A 79 -0.04 11.96 -9.12
C VAL A 79 0.92 12.86 -8.34
N ALA A 80 1.84 13.54 -9.05
CA ALA A 80 2.78 14.47 -8.44
C ALA A 80 2.06 15.63 -7.73
N LYS A 81 1.08 16.26 -8.41
CA LYS A 81 0.30 17.37 -7.85
C LYS A 81 -0.48 16.99 -6.60
N ILE A 82 -1.09 15.80 -6.58
CA ILE A 82 -1.81 15.28 -5.40
C ILE A 82 -0.84 15.04 -4.24
N GLY A 83 0.34 14.49 -4.53
CA GLY A 83 1.41 14.31 -3.56
C GLY A 83 1.88 15.62 -2.94
N GLU A 84 2.21 16.61 -3.76
CA GLU A 84 2.65 17.95 -3.30
C GLU A 84 1.62 18.60 -2.38
N THR A 85 0.34 18.53 -2.73
CA THR A 85 -0.78 19.05 -1.91
C THR A 85 -0.80 18.43 -0.50
N CYS A 86 -0.27 17.22 -0.37
CA CYS A 86 -0.26 16.45 0.86
C CYS A 86 1.13 16.35 1.50
N GLY A 87 2.11 17.11 0.99
CA GLY A 87 3.48 17.16 1.50
C GLY A 87 4.29 15.88 1.25
N ALA A 88 4.03 15.17 0.16
CA ALA A 88 4.74 13.94 -0.20
C ALA A 88 5.14 13.91 -1.68
N ASP A 89 6.37 13.52 -1.98
CA ASP A 89 6.80 13.21 -3.34
C ASP A 89 6.42 11.75 -3.68
N LEU A 90 5.16 11.56 -4.08
CA LEU A 90 4.62 10.24 -4.42
C LEU A 90 5.38 9.55 -5.56
N PRO A 91 5.79 10.21 -6.66
CA PRO A 91 6.64 9.60 -7.68
C PRO A 91 7.94 9.01 -7.11
N THR A 92 8.64 9.77 -6.27
CA THR A 92 9.87 9.28 -5.63
C THR A 92 9.60 8.12 -4.67
N ILE A 93 8.49 8.18 -3.92
CA ILE A 93 8.08 7.09 -3.03
C ILE A 93 7.82 5.81 -3.85
N VAL A 94 7.04 5.87 -4.94
CA VAL A 94 6.76 4.73 -5.82
C VAL A 94 8.07 4.12 -6.35
N LYS A 95 8.98 4.94 -6.87
CA LYS A 95 10.28 4.49 -7.37
C LYS A 95 11.11 3.81 -6.29
N THR A 96 11.12 4.36 -5.08
CA THR A 96 11.83 3.80 -3.93
C THR A 96 11.22 2.47 -3.51
N THR A 97 9.89 2.40 -3.39
CA THR A 97 9.14 1.18 -3.10
C THR A 97 9.45 0.08 -4.11
N CYS A 98 9.45 0.37 -5.41
CA CYS A 98 9.78 -0.63 -6.43
C CYS A 98 11.24 -1.07 -6.41
N SER A 99 12.16 -0.15 -6.09
CA SER A 99 13.58 -0.50 -5.91
C SER A 99 13.78 -1.45 -4.72
N LEU A 100 13.08 -1.19 -3.61
CA LEU A 100 13.09 -2.05 -2.43
C LEU A 100 12.41 -3.40 -2.69
N ALA A 101 11.29 -3.42 -3.40
CA ALA A 101 10.60 -4.65 -3.78
C ALA A 101 11.51 -5.56 -4.64
N LYS A 102 12.19 -4.97 -5.63
CA LYS A 102 13.16 -5.67 -6.47
C LYS A 102 14.32 -6.23 -5.66
N LEU A 103 14.87 -5.43 -4.74
CA LEU A 103 15.94 -5.89 -3.85
C LEU A 103 15.48 -7.03 -2.94
N ALA A 104 14.25 -6.95 -2.43
CA ALA A 104 13.67 -7.99 -1.60
C ALA A 104 13.48 -9.32 -2.35
N ASP A 105 13.04 -9.24 -3.62
CA ASP A 105 12.94 -10.39 -4.50
C ASP A 105 14.34 -10.98 -4.83
N GLU A 106 15.32 -10.14 -5.18
CA GLU A 106 16.70 -10.55 -5.52
C GLU A 106 17.47 -11.17 -4.36
N LYS A 107 17.12 -10.80 -3.13
CA LYS A 107 17.77 -11.27 -1.91
C LYS A 107 16.97 -12.35 -1.19
N GLU A 108 15.89 -12.85 -1.80
CA GLU A 108 14.97 -13.82 -1.18
C GLU A 108 14.53 -13.42 0.24
N LEU A 109 14.41 -12.10 0.47
CA LEU A 109 14.02 -11.54 1.78
C LEU A 109 12.55 -11.85 2.12
N ASP A 110 11.83 -12.57 1.26
CA ASP A 110 10.55 -13.19 1.57
C ASP A 110 10.64 -14.14 2.78
N GLN A 111 11.82 -14.70 3.07
CA GLN A 111 12.06 -15.44 4.31
C GLN A 111 11.96 -14.55 5.57
N LEU A 112 12.16 -13.23 5.43
CA LEU A 112 11.92 -12.27 6.53
C LEU A 112 10.44 -11.92 6.71
N ALA A 113 9.59 -12.08 5.69
CA ALA A 113 8.15 -12.07 5.89
C ALA A 113 7.73 -13.28 6.75
N GLY A 114 8.39 -14.44 6.55
CA GLY A 114 8.35 -15.56 7.48
C GLY A 114 8.80 -15.19 8.91
N LEU A 115 9.77 -14.29 9.07
CA LEU A 115 10.14 -13.72 10.39
C LEU A 115 9.09 -12.77 10.95
N SER A 116 8.34 -12.03 10.14
CA SER A 116 7.19 -11.25 10.64
C SER A 116 6.06 -12.17 11.13
N GLN A 117 5.84 -13.30 10.47
CA GLN A 117 4.90 -14.33 10.92
C GLN A 117 5.40 -15.07 12.17
N ALA A 118 6.69 -15.40 12.24
CA ALA A 118 7.32 -15.96 13.43
C ALA A 118 7.34 -14.98 14.62
N LEU A 119 7.51 -13.67 14.36
CA LEU A 119 7.38 -12.62 15.37
C LEU A 119 5.92 -12.46 15.85
N ARG A 120 4.94 -12.78 15.00
CA ARG A 120 3.50 -12.78 15.32
C ARG A 120 3.15 -13.97 16.22
N GLU A 121 3.61 -15.15 15.84
CA GLU A 121 3.52 -16.38 16.66
C GLU A 121 4.23 -16.21 18.02
N LEU A 122 5.40 -15.57 18.06
CA LEU A 122 6.12 -15.26 19.30
C LEU A 122 5.42 -14.22 20.17
N ARG A 123 4.56 -13.36 19.60
CA ARG A 123 3.78 -12.36 20.32
C ARG A 123 2.43 -12.90 20.80
N GLY A 124 2.03 -14.10 20.36
CA GLY A 124 0.78 -14.77 20.74
C GLY A 124 -0.45 -14.23 20.02
N GLU A 125 -0.27 -13.62 18.84
CA GLU A 125 -1.34 -13.14 17.95
C GLU A 125 -1.62 -14.12 16.80
#